data_AF-A0A0D6AEQ9-F1
#
_entry.id   AF-A0A0D6AEQ9-F1
#
_cell.length_a   1.000
_cell.length_b   1.000
_cell.length_c   1.000
_cell.angle_alpha   90.00
_cell.angle_beta   90.00
_cell.angle_gamma   90.00
#
_symmetry.space_group_name_H-M   'P 1'
#
loop_
_entity.id
_entity.type
_entity.pdbx_description
1 polymer ?
#
loop_
_entity_poly.entity_id
_entity_poly.type
_entity_poly.pdbx_seq_one_letter_code
_entity_poly.pdbx_strand_id
1 'polypeptide(L)'
;MGVAPGDQLIPIYRFQNTDVVGTYLYTGEQERQSIKQNNPNFQEEGIAFYVYGADANKANDIYRFQNLDQPGTYLFVGEAEKNNILANFSNFRLEGVAFEVG
;
A
#
# COMPACT_ATOMS: atom_id res chain seq x y z
N MET A 1 -23.48 8.00 6.27
CA MET A 1 -23.37 7.24 7.54
C MET A 1 -21.90 6.93 7.72
N GLY A 2 -21.30 7.37 8.81
CA GLY A 2 -19.88 7.17 9.11
C GLY A 2 -19.63 5.73 9.53
N VAL A 3 -18.56 5.15 9.01
CA VAL A 3 -18.11 3.79 9.36
C VAL A 3 -17.59 3.80 10.80
N ALA A 4 -18.17 2.94 11.64
CA ALA A 4 -17.78 2.77 13.04
C ALA A 4 -16.65 1.71 13.14
N PRO A 5 -15.73 1.83 14.11
CA PRO A 5 -14.67 0.84 14.33
C PRO A 5 -15.32 -0.46 14.82
N GLY A 6 -15.43 -1.42 13.90
CA GLY A 6 -16.21 -2.65 14.03
C GLY A 6 -16.36 -3.36 12.68
N ASP A 7 -16.31 -2.61 11.58
CA ASP A 7 -15.86 -3.12 10.29
C ASP A 7 -14.34 -3.14 10.28
N GLN A 8 -13.72 -4.21 9.79
CA GLN A 8 -12.26 -4.48 9.71
C GLN A 8 -11.50 -3.48 8.82
N LEU A 9 -11.71 -2.19 9.05
CA LEU A 9 -11.13 -1.09 8.31
C LEU A 9 -9.74 -0.83 8.89
N ILE A 10 -8.74 -1.04 8.04
CA ILE A 10 -7.34 -0.83 8.33
C ILE A 10 -6.97 0.58 7.86
N PRO A 11 -6.40 1.43 8.72
CA PRO A 11 -5.91 2.74 8.29
C PRO A 11 -4.65 2.59 7.44
N ILE A 12 -4.62 3.32 6.33
CA ILE A 12 -3.43 3.53 5.51
C ILE A 12 -2.91 4.93 5.77
N TYR A 13 -1.62 5.01 6.12
CA TYR A 13 -0.92 6.24 6.45
C TYR A 13 -0.13 6.73 5.25
N ARG A 14 -0.09 8.05 5.04
CA ARG A 14 0.74 8.69 4.01
C ARG A 14 1.95 9.36 4.64
N PHE A 15 3.08 9.17 4.00
CA PHE A 15 4.34 9.85 4.30
C PHE A 15 4.80 10.61 3.07
N GLN A 16 5.22 11.86 3.27
CA GLN A 16 5.90 12.65 2.25
C GLN A 16 7.42 12.43 2.37
N ASN A 17 8.08 12.13 1.25
CA ASN A 17 9.54 12.16 1.20
C ASN A 17 10.02 13.62 1.16
N THR A 18 10.85 14.03 2.11
CA THR A 18 11.39 15.39 2.19
C THR A 18 12.55 15.66 1.25
N ASP A 19 13.21 14.60 0.75
CA ASP A 19 14.33 14.70 -0.19
C ASP A 19 13.86 14.79 -1.64
N VAL A 20 12.73 14.16 -1.96
CA VAL A 20 12.17 14.11 -3.32
C VAL A 20 10.72 14.60 -3.31
N VAL A 21 10.55 15.90 -3.61
CA VAL A 21 9.23 16.55 -3.64
C VAL A 21 8.28 15.82 -4.60
N GLY A 22 7.06 15.57 -4.12
CA GLY A 22 6.03 14.85 -4.88
C GLY A 22 6.10 13.33 -4.75
N THR A 23 7.07 12.79 -4.00
CA THR A 23 7.13 11.35 -3.69
C THR A 23 6.41 11.06 -2.38
N TYR A 24 5.49 10.11 -2.43
CA TYR A 24 4.69 9.69 -1.28
C TYR A 24 4.79 8.18 -1.07
N LEU A 25 4.74 7.77 0.19
CA LEU A 25 4.66 6.37 0.61
C LEU A 25 3.36 6.13 1.37
N TYR A 26 2.68 5.03 1.05
CA TYR A 26 1.45 4.60 1.69
C TYR A 26 1.68 3.27 2.40
N THR A 27 1.32 3.20 3.67
CA THR A 27 1.69 2.06 4.52
C THR A 27 0.59 1.74 5.54
N GLY A 28 0.49 0.45 5.92
CA GLY A 28 -0.25 0.03 7.10
C GLY A 28 0.50 0.33 8.40
N GLU A 29 -0.12 0.03 9.55
CA GLU A 29 0.41 0.40 10.88
C GLU A 29 1.78 -0.21 11.19
N GLN A 30 2.02 -1.48 10.85
CA GLN A 30 3.29 -2.14 11.18
C GLN A 30 4.48 -1.49 10.46
N GLU A 31 4.36 -1.26 9.15
CA GLU A 31 5.43 -0.65 8.35
C GLU A 31 5.55 0.85 8.66
N ARG A 32 4.45 1.53 9.02
CA ARG A 32 4.46 2.90 9.55
C ARG A 32 5.41 3.03 10.75
N GLN A 33 5.35 2.12 11.71
CA GLN A 33 6.23 2.16 12.88
C GLN A 33 7.71 2.00 12.49
N SER A 34 8.00 1.13 11.53
CA SER A 34 9.36 0.94 11.01
C SER A 34 9.89 2.20 10.31
N ILE A 35 9.08 2.83 9.45
CA ILE A 35 9.46 4.04 8.71
C ILE A 35 9.77 5.19 9.69
N LYS A 36 8.92 5.39 10.70
CA LYS A 36 9.14 6.44 11.71
C LYS A 36 10.45 6.30 12.48
N GLN A 37 10.94 5.07 12.65
CA GLN A 37 12.16 4.78 13.39
C GLN A 37 13.40 4.83 12.51
N ASN A 38 13.29 4.37 11.26
CA ASN A 38 14.45 4.08 10.42
C ASN A 38 14.63 5.05 9.24
N ASN A 39 13.61 5.84 8.92
CA ASN A 39 13.59 6.67 7.71
C ASN A 39 13.27 8.14 8.05
N PRO A 40 14.26 8.92 8.54
CA PRO A 40 14.05 10.30 8.99
C PRO A 40 13.64 11.27 7.87
N ASN A 41 13.85 10.89 6.61
CA ASN A 41 13.45 11.67 5.43
C ASN A 41 11.98 11.46 5.02
N PHE A 42 11.24 10.60 5.72
CA PHE A 42 9.81 10.45 5.50
C PHE A 42 9.02 11.12 6.63
N GLN A 43 8.32 12.19 6.29
CA GLN A 43 7.46 12.91 7.21
C GLN A 43 6.04 12.32 7.15
N GLU A 44 5.54 11.81 8.28
CA GLU A 44 4.16 11.33 8.38
C GLU A 44 3.18 12.50 8.23
N GLU A 45 2.24 12.39 7.29
CA GLU A 45 1.13 13.33 7.10
C GLU A 45 -0.16 12.86 7.79
N GLY A 46 -0.21 11.59 8.19
CA GLY A 46 -1.34 10.98 8.91
C GLY A 46 -2.09 9.95 8.08
N ILE A 47 -3.33 9.67 8.47
CA ILE A 47 -4.21 8.71 7.78
C ILE A 47 -4.65 9.30 6.45
N ALA A 48 -4.41 8.58 5.36
CA ALA A 48 -4.83 8.95 4.02
C ALA A 48 -6.23 8.40 3.70
N PHE A 49 -6.46 7.12 3.98
CA PHE A 49 -7.72 6.44 3.75
C PHE A 49 -7.81 5.15 4.59
N TYR A 50 -8.99 4.53 4.58
CA TYR A 50 -9.23 3.24 5.22
C TYR A 50 -9.48 2.19 4.14
N VAL A 51 -9.01 0.97 4.38
CA VAL A 51 -9.17 -0.17 3.49
C VAL A 51 -9.75 -1.35 4.24
N TYR A 52 -10.35 -2.29 3.53
CA TYR A 52 -10.68 -3.59 4.12
C TYR A 52 -9.43 -4.48 4.12
N GLY A 53 -9.33 -5.40 5.09
CA GLY A 53 -8.28 -6.41 5.10
C GLY A 53 -8.34 -7.31 3.86
N ALA A 54 -7.20 -7.92 3.51
CA ALA A 54 -7.07 -8.79 2.34
C ALA A 54 -7.98 -10.03 2.33
N ASP A 55 -8.53 -10.41 3.49
CA ASP A 55 -9.46 -11.54 3.65
C ASP A 55 -10.86 -11.09 4.08
N ALA A 56 -11.20 -9.80 3.90
CA ALA A 56 -12.48 -9.27 4.33
C ALA A 56 -13.64 -9.78 3.46
N ASN A 57 -13.36 -10.06 2.18
CA ASN A 57 -14.32 -10.44 1.15
C ASN A 57 -15.51 -9.47 1.09
N LYS A 58 -15.20 -8.17 1.25
CA LYS A 58 -16.16 -7.05 1.28
C LYS A 58 -15.99 -6.09 0.11
N ALA A 59 -14.87 -6.15 -0.61
CA ALA A 59 -14.48 -5.19 -1.64
C ALA A 59 -13.56 -5.83 -2.71
N ASN A 60 -13.04 -5.01 -3.63
CA ASN A 60 -12.15 -5.50 -4.68
C ASN A 60 -10.70 -5.59 -4.19
N ASP A 61 -10.01 -6.67 -4.54
CA ASP A 61 -8.60 -6.86 -4.24
C ASP A 61 -7.70 -5.80 -4.88
N ILE A 62 -6.80 -5.26 -4.07
CA ILE A 62 -5.61 -4.52 -4.50
C ILE A 62 -4.39 -5.39 -4.22
N TYR A 63 -3.59 -5.62 -5.26
CA TYR A 63 -2.42 -6.47 -5.24
C TYR A 63 -1.15 -5.64 -5.09
N ARG A 64 -0.18 -6.15 -4.31
CA ARG A 64 1.15 -5.55 -4.16
C ARG A 64 2.19 -6.30 -5.00
N PHE A 65 2.99 -5.54 -5.74
CA PHE A 65 4.19 -6.03 -6.41
C PHE A 65 5.43 -5.36 -5.83
N GLN A 66 6.49 -6.13 -5.61
CA GLN A 66 7.84 -5.63 -5.34
C GLN A 66 8.60 -5.49 -6.65
N ASN A 67 9.20 -4.32 -6.89
CA ASN A 67 10.17 -4.15 -7.98
C ASN A 67 11.50 -4.83 -7.59
N LEU A 68 11.99 -5.76 -8.43
CA LEU A 68 13.22 -6.50 -8.18
C LEU A 68 14.48 -5.70 -8.55
N ASP A 69 14.37 -4.76 -9.48
CA ASP A 69 15.48 -3.86 -9.86
C ASP A 69 15.70 -2.75 -8.84
N GLN A 70 14.64 -2.40 -8.10
CA GLN A 70 14.64 -1.35 -7.09
C GLN A 70 14.01 -1.88 -5.79
N PRO A 71 14.80 -2.56 -4.93
CA PRO A 71 14.33 -3.04 -3.64
C PRO A 71 13.72 -1.91 -2.81
N GLY A 72 12.56 -2.18 -2.19
CA GLY A 72 11.79 -1.17 -1.45
C GLY A 72 10.82 -0.33 -2.29
N THR A 73 10.82 -0.49 -3.63
CA THR A 73 9.80 0.11 -4.50
C THR A 73 8.66 -0.86 -4.72
N TYR A 74 7.43 -0.42 -4.42
CA TYR A 74 6.21 -1.21 -4.53
C TYR A 74 5.19 -0.58 -5.48
N LEU A 75 4.40 -1.43 -6.14
CA LEU A 75 3.22 -1.04 -6.90
C LEU A 75 1.97 -1.68 -6.31
N PHE A 76 0.88 -0.91 -6.25
CA PHE A 76 -0.44 -1.35 -5.80
C PHE A 76 -1.41 -1.23 -6.97
N VAL A 77 -2.01 -2.36 -7.37
CA VAL A 77 -2.79 -2.44 -8.61
C VAL A 77 -4.04 -3.30 -8.45
N GLY A 78 -5.07 -3.01 -9.24
CA GLY A 78 -6.25 -3.87 -9.35
C GLY A 78 -5.99 -5.12 -10.20
N GLU A 79 -6.98 -6.00 -10.29
CA GLU A 79 -6.84 -7.31 -10.94
C GLU A 79 -6.42 -7.26 -12.42
N ALA A 80 -7.02 -6.36 -13.22
CA ALA A 80 -6.70 -6.25 -14.64
C ALA A 80 -5.22 -5.87 -14.87
N GLU A 81 -4.72 -4.94 -14.07
CA GLU A 81 -3.34 -4.46 -14.13
C GLU A 81 -2.37 -5.49 -13.54
N LYS A 82 -2.74 -6.21 -12.46
CA LYS A 82 -1.98 -7.38 -11.97
C LYS A 82 -1.72 -8.36 -13.11
N ASN A 83 -2.75 -8.72 -13.86
CA ASN A 83 -2.63 -9.68 -14.97
C ASN A 83 -1.76 -9.12 -16.11
N ASN A 84 -1.87 -7.82 -16.41
CA ASN A 84 -0.99 -7.17 -17.38
C ASN A 84 0.48 -7.20 -16.93
N ILE A 85 0.76 -6.89 -15.65
CA ILE A 85 2.10 -6.86 -15.09
C ILE A 85 2.74 -8.25 -15.14
N LEU A 86 2.02 -9.28 -14.69
CA LEU A 86 2.49 -10.67 -14.73
C LEU A 86 2.81 -11.16 -16.15
N ALA A 87 2.10 -10.67 -17.16
CA ALA A 87 2.31 -11.07 -18.54
C ALA A 87 3.50 -10.35 -19.21
N ASN A 88 3.77 -9.09 -18.84
CA ASN A 88 4.66 -8.22 -19.62
C ASN A 88 5.93 -7.79 -18.88
N PHE A 89 6.00 -7.91 -17.54
CA PHE A 89 7.11 -7.37 -16.75
C PHE A 89 7.68 -8.41 -15.80
N SER A 90 8.81 -9.01 -16.18
CA SER A 90 9.49 -10.04 -15.38
C SER A 90 10.23 -9.49 -14.15
N ASN A 91 10.43 -8.18 -14.06
CA ASN A 91 11.13 -7.52 -12.96
C ASN A 91 10.22 -7.18 -11.77
N PHE A 92 8.92 -7.52 -11.83
CA PHE A 92 8.01 -7.37 -10.70
C PHE A 92 7.66 -8.73 -10.11
N ARG A 93 7.77 -8.84 -8.79
CA ARG A 93 7.33 -10.02 -8.04
C ARG A 93 6.00 -9.72 -7.36
N LEU A 94 4.97 -10.49 -7.70
CA LEU A 94 3.69 -10.44 -6.99
C LEU A 94 3.87 -10.94 -5.56
N GLU A 95 3.42 -10.14 -4.59
CA GLU A 95 3.44 -10.52 -3.17
C GLU A 95 2.06 -10.97 -2.66
N GLY A 96 1.00 -10.71 -3.43
CA GLY A 96 -0.37 -11.13 -3.14
C GLY A 96 -1.34 -9.96 -2.96
N VAL A 97 -2.50 -10.24 -2.35
CA VAL A 97 -3.50 -9.23 -1.99
C VAL A 97 -2.96 -8.42 -0.81
N ALA A 98 -2.89 -7.11 -0.97
CA ALA A 98 -2.46 -6.19 0.07
C ALA A 98 -3.64 -5.77 0.96
N PHE A 99 -4.74 -5.41 0.32
CA PHE A 99 -5.97 -4.95 0.96
C PHE A 99 -7.11 -4.93 -0.06
N GLU A 100 -8.33 -4.73 0.42
CA GLU A 100 -9.54 -4.59 -0.41
C GLU A 100 -10.05 -3.13 -0.38
N VAL A 101 -10.51 -2.61 -1.53
CA VAL A 101 -11.15 -1.28 -1.65
C VAL A 101 -12.47 -1.35 -2.42
N GLY A 102 -13.47 -0.61 -1.94
CA GLY A 102 -14.84 -0.56 -2.48
C GLY A 102 -15.27 0.83 -2.89
#